data_AF-A0A553RN40-F1
#
_entry.id   AF-A0A553RN40-F1
#
_cell.length_a   1.000
_cell.length_b   1.000
_cell.length_c   1.000
_cell.angle_alpha   90.00
_cell.angle_beta   90.00
_cell.angle_gamma   90.00
#
_symmetry.space_group_name_H-M   'P 1'
#
loop_
_entity.id
_entity.type
_entity.pdbx_description
1 polymer ?
#
loop_
_entity_poly.entity_id
_entity_poly.type
_entity_poly.pdbx_seq_one_letter_code
_entity_poly.pdbx_strand_id
1 'polypeptide(L)'
;DAILKYLATVNNVPDHWYPKLPEKRARVDEYLAWHHANTRLHAATVFWQEVLIPLMTGNPTNPAKLEKALSDLDGTLDKLENMFLKRKAFLCGDDISLADLFA
;
A
#
# COMPACT_ATOMS: atom_id res chain seq x y z
N ASP A 1 10.04 -3.23 0.33
CA ASP A 1 9.90 -3.36 1.80
C ASP A 1 11.23 -3.69 2.53
N ALA A 2 12.17 -4.45 1.93
CA ALA A 2 13.41 -4.92 2.56
C ALA A 2 14.24 -3.86 3.32
N ILE A 3 14.46 -2.67 2.74
CA ILE A 3 15.25 -1.60 3.37
C ILE A 3 14.61 -1.15 4.69
N LEU A 4 13.29 -0.94 4.72
CA LEU A 4 12.61 -0.50 5.93
C LEU A 4 12.57 -1.60 7.01
N LYS A 5 12.43 -2.87 6.62
CA LYS A 5 12.57 -4.00 7.56
C LYS A 5 13.96 -4.07 8.18
N TYR A 6 15.01 -3.87 7.38
CA TYR A 6 16.38 -3.81 7.86
C TYR A 6 16.56 -2.64 8.84
N LEU A 7 16.16 -1.43 8.46
CA LEU A 7 16.28 -0.24 9.30
C LEU A 7 15.52 -0.39 10.62
N ALA A 8 14.31 -0.95 10.61
CA ALA A 8 13.54 -1.20 11.82
C ALA A 8 14.24 -2.21 12.75
N THR A 9 14.92 -3.21 12.17
CA THR A 9 15.63 -4.24 12.93
C THR A 9 16.93 -3.71 13.54
N VAL A 10 17.72 -2.93 12.80
CA VAL A 10 19.06 -2.51 13.24
C VAL A 10 19.07 -1.25 14.11
N ASN A 11 18.10 -0.36 13.95
CA ASN A 11 18.07 0.93 14.67
C ASN A 11 17.27 0.90 15.97
N ASN A 12 16.77 -0.27 16.40
CA ASN A 12 15.96 -0.42 17.62
C ASN A 12 14.82 0.60 17.73
N VAL A 13 14.10 0.81 16.61
CA VAL A 13 12.89 1.65 16.59
C VAL A 13 11.80 1.04 17.47
N PRO A 14 10.76 1.80 17.87
CA PRO A 14 9.63 1.25 18.63
C PRO A 14 9.03 -0.01 17.96
N ASP A 15 8.69 -1.02 18.78
CA ASP A 15 8.35 -2.38 18.31
C ASP A 15 7.15 -2.41 17.33
N HIS A 16 6.20 -1.48 17.49
CA HIS A 16 5.01 -1.39 16.64
C HIS A 16 5.30 -1.28 15.13
N TRP A 17 6.46 -0.72 14.74
CA TRP A 17 6.83 -0.56 13.33
C TRP A 17 6.99 -1.91 12.64
N TYR A 18 7.72 -2.82 13.28
CA TYR A 18 7.96 -4.17 12.78
C TYR A 18 8.03 -5.16 13.95
N PRO A 19 6.86 -5.58 14.48
CA PRO A 19 6.75 -6.28 15.76
C PRO A 19 7.62 -7.53 15.84
N LYS A 20 8.21 -7.81 17.00
CA LYS A 20 8.98 -9.06 17.22
C LYS A 20 8.09 -10.28 17.41
N LEU A 21 6.87 -10.09 17.92
CA LEU A 21 5.91 -11.17 18.10
C LEU A 21 5.51 -11.76 16.73
N PRO A 22 5.72 -13.06 16.47
CA PRO A 22 5.54 -13.64 15.14
C PRO A 22 4.16 -13.41 14.52
N GLU A 23 3.08 -13.53 15.32
CA GLU A 23 1.72 -13.33 14.84
C GLU A 23 1.44 -11.90 14.38
N LYS A 24 1.93 -10.90 15.12
CA LYS A 24 1.80 -9.48 14.74
C LYS A 24 2.67 -9.17 13.51
N ARG A 25 3.89 -9.71 13.48
CA ARG A 25 4.79 -9.57 12.34
C ARG A 25 4.19 -10.16 11.06
N ALA A 26 3.57 -11.33 11.16
CA ALA A 26 2.94 -12.00 10.01
C ALA A 26 1.86 -11.14 9.36
N ARG A 27 1.09 -10.36 10.13
CA ARG A 27 0.09 -9.42 9.59
C ARG A 27 0.74 -8.27 8.82
N VAL A 28 1.84 -7.73 9.34
CA VAL A 28 2.63 -6.70 8.63
C VAL A 28 3.22 -7.28 7.34
N ASP A 29 3.82 -8.46 7.40
CA ASP A 29 4.39 -9.14 6.23
C ASP A 29 3.34 -9.53 5.19
N GLU A 30 2.15 -9.95 5.62
CA GLU A 30 1.01 -10.23 4.74
C GLU A 30 0.67 -9.01 3.86
N TYR A 31 0.55 -7.83 4.48
CA TYR A 31 0.32 -6.61 3.72
C TYR A 31 1.51 -6.22 2.84
N LEU A 32 2.74 -6.31 3.36
CA LEU A 32 3.96 -5.97 2.61
C LEU A 32 4.24 -6.92 1.44
N ALA A 33 3.70 -8.15 1.45
CA ALA A 33 3.69 -9.00 0.27
C ALA A 33 2.56 -8.61 -0.70
N TRP A 34 1.36 -8.38 -0.16
CA TRP A 34 0.14 -8.13 -0.94
C TRP A 34 0.17 -6.80 -1.72
N HIS A 35 0.66 -5.71 -1.10
CA HIS A 35 0.54 -4.35 -1.67
C HIS A 35 1.27 -4.19 -3.02
N HIS A 36 2.33 -4.99 -3.28
CA HIS A 36 3.15 -4.87 -4.48
C HIS A 36 2.36 -5.04 -5.79
N ALA A 37 1.38 -5.95 -5.80
CA ALA A 37 0.50 -6.25 -6.93
C ALA A 37 -0.90 -5.63 -6.78
N ASN A 38 -1.15 -4.88 -5.71
CA ASN A 38 -2.44 -4.26 -5.40
C ASN A 38 -2.24 -2.76 -5.22
N THR A 39 -2.24 -2.24 -3.98
CA THR A 39 -2.20 -0.80 -3.67
C THR A 39 -1.13 -0.07 -4.47
N ARG A 40 0.12 -0.59 -4.46
CA ARG A 40 1.24 0.02 -5.18
C ARG A 40 1.01 0.07 -6.69
N LEU A 41 0.55 -1.04 -7.27
CA LEU A 41 0.36 -1.15 -8.72
C LEU A 41 -0.79 -0.25 -9.18
N HIS A 42 -1.95 -0.36 -8.56
CA HIS A 42 -3.15 0.33 -9.03
C HIS A 42 -3.10 1.83 -8.74
N ALA A 43 -2.61 2.26 -7.56
CA ALA A 43 -2.42 3.68 -7.28
C ALA A 43 -1.39 4.32 -8.21
N ALA A 44 -0.25 3.64 -8.45
CA ALA A 44 0.74 4.12 -9.42
C ALA A 44 0.16 4.19 -10.84
N THR A 45 -0.69 3.23 -11.24
CA THR A 45 -1.31 3.24 -12.56
C THR A 45 -2.23 4.45 -12.74
N VAL A 46 -3.04 4.78 -11.74
CA VAL A 46 -3.86 6.01 -11.74
C VAL A 46 -2.96 7.24 -11.84
N PHE A 47 -1.92 7.34 -11.02
CA PHE A 47 -0.98 8.48 -11.09
C PHE A 47 -0.30 8.62 -12.45
N TRP A 48 0.07 7.50 -13.09
CA TRP A 48 0.64 7.50 -14.43
C TRP A 48 -0.35 7.98 -15.48
N GLN A 49 -1.58 7.47 -15.47
CA GLN A 49 -2.62 7.83 -16.43
C GLN A 49 -3.08 9.29 -16.25
N GLU A 50 -3.30 9.73 -15.02
CA GLU A 50 -3.89 11.05 -14.74
C GLU A 50 -2.86 12.19 -14.72
N VAL A 51 -1.63 11.91 -14.28
CA VAL A 51 -0.63 12.96 -14.03
C VAL A 51 0.57 12.85 -14.95
N LEU A 52 1.30 11.73 -14.93
CA LEU A 52 2.60 11.67 -15.62
C LEU A 52 2.49 11.65 -17.14
N ILE A 53 1.58 10.85 -17.72
CA ILE A 53 1.41 10.80 -19.18
C ILE A 53 0.95 12.16 -19.72
N PRO A 54 -0.06 12.84 -19.14
CA PRO A 54 -0.43 14.17 -19.59
C PRO A 54 0.68 15.19 -19.46
N LEU A 55 1.43 15.16 -18.35
CA LEU A 55 2.55 16.07 -18.14
C LEU A 55 3.68 15.85 -19.16
N MET A 56 4.03 14.60 -19.46
CA MET A 56 5.15 14.28 -20.35
C MET A 56 4.81 14.46 -21.84
N THR A 57 3.55 14.20 -22.22
CA THR A 57 3.13 14.21 -23.62
C THR A 57 2.41 15.50 -24.04
N GLY A 58 1.98 16.32 -23.07
CA GLY A 58 1.14 17.50 -23.30
C GLY A 58 -0.29 17.18 -23.74
N ASN A 59 -0.69 15.90 -23.75
CA ASN A 59 -1.99 15.44 -24.23
C ASN A 59 -2.71 14.63 -23.14
N PRO A 60 -4.05 14.72 -23.04
CA PRO A 60 -4.78 13.91 -22.09
C PRO A 60 -4.64 12.41 -22.39
N THR A 61 -4.67 11.61 -21.33
CA THR A 61 -4.72 10.15 -21.44
C THR A 61 -6.05 9.70 -22.07
N ASN A 62 -6.03 8.51 -22.67
CA ASN A 62 -7.24 7.85 -23.15
C ASN A 62 -8.25 7.63 -21.97
N PRO A 63 -9.47 8.19 -22.04
CA PRO A 63 -10.45 8.08 -20.96
C PRO A 63 -10.74 6.64 -20.52
N ALA A 64 -10.83 5.69 -21.45
CA ALA A 64 -11.11 4.29 -21.13
C ALA A 64 -9.97 3.62 -20.33
N LYS A 65 -8.73 4.07 -20.51
CA LYS A 65 -7.59 3.58 -19.72
C LYS A 65 -7.63 4.12 -18.29
N LEU A 66 -7.98 5.40 -18.15
CA LEU A 66 -8.13 6.04 -16.85
C LEU A 66 -9.29 5.42 -16.06
N GLU A 67 -10.47 5.27 -16.67
CA GLU A 67 -11.64 4.64 -16.05
C GLU A 67 -11.33 3.23 -15.55
N LYS A 68 -10.61 2.44 -16.37
CA LYS A 68 -10.15 1.11 -15.94
C LYS A 68 -9.19 1.19 -14.74
N ALA A 69 -8.19 2.08 -14.78
CA ALA A 69 -7.25 2.24 -13.69
C ALA A 69 -7.95 2.65 -12.37
N LEU A 70 -8.95 3.52 -12.46
CA LEU A 70 -9.77 3.92 -11.32
C LEU A 70 -10.60 2.75 -10.79
N SER A 71 -11.23 1.96 -11.66
CA SER A 71 -12.01 0.77 -11.25
C SER A 71 -11.12 -0.31 -10.60
N ASP A 72 -9.91 -0.54 -11.12
CA ASP A 72 -8.96 -1.49 -10.53
C ASP A 72 -8.46 -1.01 -9.15
N LEU A 73 -8.25 0.31 -8.99
CA LEU A 73 -7.90 0.91 -7.71
C LEU A 73 -9.07 0.82 -6.71
N ASP A 74 -10.30 1.10 -7.14
CA ASP A 74 -11.50 1.00 -6.32
C ASP A 74 -11.65 -0.39 -5.70
N GLY A 75 -11.59 -1.44 -6.52
CA GLY A 75 -11.62 -2.83 -6.03
C GLY A 75 -10.43 -3.21 -5.14
N THR A 76 -9.33 -2.45 -5.19
CA THR A 76 -8.19 -2.60 -4.28
C THR A 76 -8.42 -1.92 -2.94
N LEU A 77 -9.02 -0.73 -2.95
CA LEU A 77 -9.41 -0.01 -1.75
C LEU A 77 -10.48 -0.77 -0.97
N ASP A 78 -11.44 -1.40 -1.66
CA ASP A 78 -12.40 -2.32 -1.05
C ASP A 78 -11.69 -3.47 -0.30
N LYS A 79 -10.67 -4.07 -0.91
CA LYS A 79 -9.90 -5.15 -0.26
C LYS A 79 -9.05 -4.61 0.88
N LEU A 80 -8.45 -3.43 0.73
CA LEU A 80 -7.68 -2.77 1.78
C LEU A 80 -8.55 -2.56 3.03
N GLU A 81 -9.75 -2.01 2.83
CA GLU A 81 -10.73 -1.77 3.89
C GLU A 81 -11.22 -3.08 4.51
N ASN A 82 -11.66 -4.04 3.69
CA ASN A 82 -12.34 -5.23 4.22
C ASN A 82 -11.40 -6.36 4.69
N MET A 83 -10.16 -6.44 4.18
CA MET A 83 -9.20 -7.49 4.54
C MET A 83 -8.20 -7.05 5.61
N PHE A 84 -7.71 -5.80 5.53
CA PHE A 84 -6.65 -5.29 6.38
C PHE A 84 -7.18 -4.35 7.47
N LEU A 85 -7.71 -3.18 7.09
CA LEU A 85 -8.14 -2.15 8.05
C LEU A 85 -9.31 -2.59 8.93
N LYS A 86 -10.38 -3.08 8.31
CA LYS A 86 -11.64 -3.49 8.94
C LYS A 86 -12.16 -2.39 9.87
N ARG A 87 -12.36 -2.70 11.15
CA ARG A 87 -12.79 -1.75 12.19
C ARG A 87 -11.65 -1.45 13.18
N LYS A 88 -10.41 -1.49 12.72
CA LYS A 88 -9.22 -1.20 13.51
C LYS A 88 -8.70 0.20 13.20
N ALA A 89 -7.86 0.73 14.10
CA ALA A 89 -7.22 2.02 13.90
C ALA A 89 -6.17 2.00 12.77
N PHE A 90 -5.48 0.86 12.60
CA PHE A 90 -4.41 0.67 11.62
C PHE A 90 -4.53 -0.70 10.93
N LEU A 91 -3.86 -0.88 9.79
CA LEU A 91 -3.98 -2.07 8.93
C LEU A 91 -3.65 -3.38 9.64
N CYS A 92 -2.73 -3.33 10.60
CA CYS A 92 -2.19 -4.52 11.27
C CYS A 92 -2.54 -4.59 12.77
N GLY A 93 -3.34 -3.68 13.31
CA GLY A 93 -3.67 -3.65 14.74
C GLY A 93 -4.10 -2.28 15.24
N ASP A 94 -3.79 -2.02 16.50
CA ASP A 94 -4.17 -0.79 17.20
C ASP A 94 -3.08 0.30 17.11
N ASP A 95 -1.87 -0.07 16.68
CA ASP A 95 -0.72 0.82 16.49
C ASP A 95 -0.31 0.86 15.01
N ILE A 96 0.26 2.00 14.60
CA ILE A 96 0.82 2.19 13.26
C ILE A 96 2.01 1.26 13.03
N SER A 97 2.14 0.74 11.82
CA SER A 97 3.21 -0.19 11.44
C SER A 97 3.83 0.16 10.08
N LEU A 98 4.84 -0.61 9.66
CA LEU A 98 5.34 -0.51 8.29
C LEU A 98 4.25 -0.74 7.24
N ALA A 99 3.21 -1.53 7.53
CA ALA A 99 2.13 -1.76 6.58
C ALA A 99 1.42 -0.44 6.24
N ASP A 100 1.11 0.36 7.25
CA ASP A 100 0.43 1.65 7.11
C ASP A 100 1.28 2.67 6.34
N LEU A 101 2.61 2.63 6.48
CA LEU A 101 3.52 3.48 5.69
C LEU A 101 3.58 3.11 4.20
N PHE A 102 3.24 1.88 3.83
CA PHE A 102 3.27 1.38 2.46
C PHE A 102 1.90 1.36 1.76
N ALA A 103 0.83 1.70 2.49
CA ALA A 103 -0.51 1.88 1.95
C ALA A 103 -0.71 3.26 1.35
#